data_AF-A0A8R7TXH7-F1
#
_entry.id   AF-A0A8R7TXH7-F1
#
_cell.length_a   1.000
_cell.length_b   1.000
_cell.length_c   1.000
_cell.angle_alpha   90.00
_cell.angle_beta   90.00
_cell.angle_gamma   90.00
#
_symmetry.space_group_name_H-M   'P 1'
#
loop_
_entity.id
_entity.type
_entity.pdbx_description
1 polymer ?
#
loop_
_entity_poly.entity_id
_entity_poly.type
_entity_poly.pdbx_seq_one_letter_code
_entity_poly.pdbx_strand_id
1 'polypeptide(L)'
;MNNLEQGLSAELRDVREETSNINAELIKGFLDMGGVGRQNIAVKYMGQLSERPFLLACLQKFLRKEAEAEASRLCKFWQEQLMNPEWYPFKTDTVGGISEGTINDDDIKLQELRATWGEESYKALVKALVNSFLELKECGKLSDRTIVAQLWNFEEDRKATLSESVEYVCNKVKSLSNENVRTSTRGKRGRCVGRA
;
A
#
# COMPACT_ATOMS: atom_id res chain seq x y z
N MET A 1 18.92 -38.00 -3.77
CA MET A 1 18.42 -36.80 -4.49
C MET A 1 18.62 -37.08 -5.96
N ASN A 2 17.51 -37.17 -6.67
CA ASN A 2 17.41 -37.86 -7.95
C ASN A 2 17.39 -36.79 -9.05
N ASN A 3 17.94 -37.06 -10.24
CA ASN A 3 18.03 -36.09 -11.35
C ASN A 3 16.65 -35.44 -11.71
N LEU A 4 15.55 -36.20 -11.53
CA LEU A 4 14.18 -35.71 -11.72
C LEU A 4 13.76 -34.64 -10.68
N GLU A 5 14.13 -34.82 -9.41
CA GLU A 5 13.85 -33.85 -8.33
C GLU A 5 14.63 -32.54 -8.54
N GLN A 6 15.86 -32.66 -9.08
CA GLN A 6 16.69 -31.51 -9.44
C GLN A 6 16.10 -30.74 -10.62
N GLY A 7 15.59 -31.42 -11.65
CA GLY A 7 14.93 -30.80 -12.79
C GLY A 7 13.66 -30.02 -12.39
N LEU A 8 12.76 -30.65 -11.63
CA LEU A 8 11.54 -30.01 -11.13
C LEU A 8 11.83 -28.76 -10.27
N SER A 9 12.89 -28.81 -9.45
CA SER A 9 13.32 -27.67 -8.63
C SER A 9 13.82 -26.50 -9.48
N ALA A 10 14.57 -26.79 -10.55
CA ALA A 10 15.03 -25.76 -11.48
C ALA A 10 13.86 -25.10 -12.22
N GLU A 11 12.93 -25.89 -12.77
CA GLU A 11 11.75 -25.38 -13.47
C GLU A 11 10.86 -24.50 -12.57
N LEU A 12 10.61 -24.91 -11.32
CA LEU A 12 9.85 -24.12 -10.36
C LEU A 12 10.53 -22.79 -10.01
N ARG A 13 11.87 -22.78 -9.93
CA ARG A 13 12.64 -21.56 -9.68
C ARG A 13 12.51 -20.59 -10.86
N ASP A 14 12.65 -21.09 -12.07
CA ASP A 14 12.62 -20.27 -13.28
C ASP A 14 11.22 -19.64 -13.47
N VAL A 15 10.13 -20.41 -13.25
CA VAL A 15 8.75 -19.89 -13.27
C VAL A 15 8.52 -18.84 -12.17
N ARG A 16 9.08 -19.03 -10.97
CA ARG A 16 8.97 -18.07 -9.88
C ARG A 16 9.70 -16.77 -10.21
N GLU A 17 10.87 -16.86 -10.81
CA GLU A 17 11.65 -15.70 -11.25
C GLU A 17 10.90 -14.91 -12.32
N GLU A 18 10.37 -15.59 -13.34
CA GLU A 18 9.57 -14.94 -14.38
C GLU A 18 8.32 -14.25 -13.81
N THR A 19 7.59 -14.92 -12.92
CA THR A 19 6.43 -14.35 -12.22
C THR A 19 6.81 -13.11 -11.41
N SER A 20 7.95 -13.15 -10.72
CA SER A 20 8.46 -12.01 -9.95
C SER A 20 8.82 -10.84 -10.85
N ASN A 21 9.48 -11.09 -11.99
CA ASN A 21 9.87 -10.08 -12.97
C ASN A 21 8.64 -9.42 -13.61
N ILE A 22 7.64 -10.21 -14.00
CA ILE A 22 6.36 -9.70 -14.52
C ILE A 22 5.69 -8.79 -13.49
N ASN A 23 5.63 -9.23 -12.23
CA ASN A 23 5.01 -8.43 -11.17
C ASN A 23 5.76 -7.11 -10.92
N ALA A 24 7.10 -7.12 -10.98
CA ALA A 24 7.92 -5.92 -10.83
C ALA A 24 7.67 -4.92 -11.97
N GLU A 25 7.63 -5.38 -13.22
CA GLU A 25 7.32 -4.53 -14.38
C GLU A 25 5.90 -3.98 -14.33
N LEU A 26 4.91 -4.78 -13.89
CA LEU A 26 3.55 -4.28 -13.68
C LEU A 26 3.52 -3.19 -12.61
N ILE A 27 4.12 -3.40 -11.43
CA ILE A 27 4.17 -2.38 -10.37
C ILE A 27 4.76 -1.08 -10.91
N LYS A 28 5.89 -1.15 -11.63
CA LYS A 28 6.52 0.01 -12.26
C LYS A 28 5.56 0.70 -13.24
N GLY A 29 4.92 -0.06 -14.11
CA GLY A 29 3.92 0.48 -15.04
C GLY A 29 2.75 1.17 -14.34
N PHE A 30 2.25 0.63 -13.23
CA PHE A 30 1.20 1.28 -12.43
C PHE A 30 1.67 2.57 -11.74
N LEU A 31 2.92 2.62 -11.27
CA LEU A 31 3.50 3.86 -10.74
C LEU A 31 3.62 4.94 -11.83
N ASP A 32 4.09 4.55 -13.02
CA ASP A 32 4.29 5.46 -14.16
C ASP A 32 2.97 5.99 -14.74
N MET A 33 1.90 5.18 -14.70
CA MET A 33 0.59 5.59 -15.22
C MET A 33 -0.02 6.78 -14.46
N GLY A 34 0.43 7.05 -13.22
CA GLY A 34 -0.07 8.15 -12.39
C GLY A 34 -1.54 7.99 -11.99
N GLY A 35 -1.91 8.53 -10.84
CA GLY A 35 -3.27 8.45 -10.26
C GLY A 35 -4.32 9.31 -10.99
N VAL A 36 -4.57 9.10 -12.28
CA VAL A 36 -5.65 9.82 -13.00
C VAL A 36 -6.96 9.05 -12.85
N GLY A 37 -7.75 9.43 -11.85
CA GLY A 37 -9.09 8.90 -11.55
C GLY A 37 -9.13 7.88 -10.41
N ARG A 38 -10.34 7.43 -10.03
CA ARG A 38 -10.51 6.30 -9.11
C ARG A 38 -10.03 5.04 -9.82
N GLN A 39 -8.97 4.43 -9.30
CA GLN A 39 -8.44 3.17 -9.81
C GLN A 39 -8.83 2.06 -8.85
N ASN A 40 -9.49 1.03 -9.38
CA ASN A 40 -9.86 -0.14 -8.58
C ASN A 40 -8.63 -1.00 -8.26
N ILE A 41 -7.62 -0.96 -9.13
CA ILE A 41 -6.31 -1.56 -8.90
C ILE A 41 -5.26 -0.46 -8.89
N ALA A 42 -4.46 -0.41 -7.82
CA ALA A 42 -3.33 0.51 -7.72
C ALA A 42 -2.23 -0.08 -6.85
N VAL A 43 -1.07 0.59 -6.81
CA VAL A 43 0.04 0.19 -5.94
C VAL A 43 -0.28 0.57 -4.49
N LYS A 44 -0.20 -0.41 -3.60
CA LYS A 44 -0.23 -0.25 -2.14
C LYS A 44 1.15 -0.56 -1.58
N TYR A 45 1.61 0.28 -0.66
CA TYR A 45 2.86 0.05 0.07
C TYR A 45 2.54 -0.64 1.39
N MET A 46 2.78 -1.94 1.44
CA MET A 46 2.45 -2.78 2.60
C MET A 46 3.38 -2.46 3.76
N GLY A 47 2.81 -2.12 4.91
CA GLY A 47 3.57 -1.66 6.07
C GLY A 47 3.91 -0.16 6.05
N GLN A 48 3.34 0.60 5.10
CA GLN A 48 3.38 2.05 5.11
C GLN A 48 2.19 2.59 5.90
N LEU A 49 2.45 3.48 6.86
CA LEU A 49 1.41 4.17 7.59
C LEU A 49 0.65 5.15 6.69
N SER A 50 -0.67 5.11 6.78
CA SER A 50 -1.51 6.18 6.26
C SER A 50 -1.33 7.43 7.11
N GLU A 51 -1.11 8.58 6.48
CA GLU A 51 -0.97 9.87 7.17
C GLU A 51 -2.32 10.41 7.70
N ARG A 52 -3.45 9.94 7.14
CA ARG A 52 -4.79 10.47 7.45
C ARG A 52 -5.15 10.40 8.95
N PRO A 53 -4.94 9.29 9.67
CA PRO A 53 -5.19 9.23 11.12
C PRO A 53 -4.37 10.26 11.91
N PHE A 54 -3.11 10.48 11.52
CA PHE A 54 -2.22 11.47 12.12
C PHE A 54 -2.72 12.89 11.88
N LEU A 55 -3.17 13.18 10.66
CA LEU A 55 -3.76 14.48 10.32
C LEU A 55 -5.03 14.75 11.14
N LEU A 56 -5.92 13.78 11.27
CA LEU A 56 -7.15 13.94 12.06
C LEU A 56 -6.85 14.20 13.53
N ALA A 57 -5.86 13.49 14.12
CA ALA A 57 -5.41 13.74 15.48
C ALA A 57 -4.80 15.15 15.66
N CYS A 58 -3.98 15.59 14.70
CA CYS A 58 -3.35 16.92 14.73
C CYS A 58 -4.36 18.05 14.57
N LEU A 59 -5.38 17.88 13.74
CA LEU A 59 -6.45 18.87 13.55
C LEU A 59 -7.29 19.12 14.81
N GLN A 60 -7.26 18.21 15.80
CA GLN A 60 -7.90 18.45 17.10
C GLN A 60 -7.13 19.42 17.99
N LYS A 61 -5.85 19.70 17.68
CA LYS A 61 -4.94 20.46 18.54
C LYS A 61 -4.33 21.70 17.89
N PHE A 62 -4.16 21.67 16.57
CA PHE A 62 -3.41 22.68 15.83
C PHE A 62 -4.25 23.30 14.71
N LEU A 63 -3.84 24.48 14.24
CA LEU A 63 -4.38 25.07 13.01
C LEU A 63 -3.97 24.23 11.81
N ARG A 64 -4.77 24.24 10.72
CA ARG A 64 -4.59 23.36 9.55
C ARG A 64 -3.14 23.23 9.06
N LYS A 65 -2.45 24.35 8.82
CA LYS A 65 -1.08 24.33 8.29
C LYS A 65 -0.07 23.69 9.26
N GLU A 66 -0.24 23.92 10.55
CA GLU A 66 0.59 23.33 11.60
C GLU A 66 0.25 21.85 11.80
N ALA A 67 -1.05 21.52 11.72
CA ALA A 67 -1.54 20.14 11.83
C ALA A 67 -1.00 19.26 10.70
N GLU A 68 -0.91 19.77 9.47
CA GLU A 68 -0.32 19.05 8.34
C GLU A 68 1.17 18.74 8.61
N ALA A 69 1.95 19.74 9.04
CA ALA A 69 3.37 19.54 9.35
C ALA A 69 3.59 18.57 10.52
N GLU A 70 2.83 18.69 11.61
CA GLU A 70 2.95 17.81 12.78
C GLU A 70 2.46 16.39 12.46
N ALA A 71 1.42 16.24 11.62
CA ALA A 71 0.96 14.93 11.17
C ALA A 71 2.02 14.20 10.35
N SER A 72 2.68 14.88 9.40
CA SER A 72 3.78 14.29 8.65
C SER A 72 4.93 13.89 9.56
N ARG A 73 5.28 14.74 10.53
CA ARG A 73 6.33 14.47 11.53
C ARG A 73 6.00 13.24 12.38
N LEU A 74 4.79 13.17 12.91
CA LEU A 74 4.34 12.07 13.76
C LEU A 74 4.23 10.77 12.97
N CYS A 75 3.64 10.80 11.78
CA CYS A 75 3.54 9.65 10.88
C CYS A 75 4.93 9.07 10.57
N LYS A 76 5.89 9.93 10.21
CA LYS A 76 7.28 9.52 9.95
C LYS A 76 7.94 8.90 11.19
N PHE A 77 7.80 9.53 12.35
CA PHE A 77 8.35 8.99 13.60
C PHE A 77 7.86 7.57 13.88
N TRP A 78 6.55 7.34 13.76
CA TRP A 78 5.97 6.02 13.98
C TRP A 78 6.32 5.02 12.89
N GLN A 79 6.49 5.46 11.65
CA GLN A 79 6.99 4.62 10.57
C GLN A 79 8.41 4.12 10.89
N GLU A 80 9.28 5.00 11.39
CA GLU A 80 10.63 4.63 11.82
C GLU A 80 10.60 3.64 13.00
N GLN A 81 9.66 3.80 13.93
CA GLN A 81 9.48 2.81 15.01
C GLN A 81 9.07 1.45 14.43
N LEU A 82 8.07 1.40 13.54
CA LEU A 82 7.62 0.16 12.90
C LEU A 82 8.71 -0.51 12.06
N MET A 83 9.60 0.30 11.47
CA MET A 83 10.75 -0.18 10.70
C MET A 83 11.88 -0.73 11.56
N ASN A 84 11.85 -0.51 12.88
CA ASN A 84 12.84 -1.06 13.80
C ASN A 84 12.44 -2.48 14.23
N PRO A 85 13.19 -3.53 13.86
CA PRO A 85 12.89 -4.91 14.27
C PRO A 85 12.90 -5.11 15.79
N GLU A 86 13.68 -4.31 16.53
CA GLU A 86 13.78 -4.37 17.99
C GLU A 86 12.54 -3.84 18.71
N TRP A 87 11.67 -3.10 18.01
CA TRP A 87 10.43 -2.62 18.59
C TRP A 87 9.28 -3.54 18.20
N TYR A 88 8.71 -4.20 19.22
CA TYR A 88 7.61 -5.14 19.07
C TYR A 88 6.50 -4.82 20.08
N PRO A 89 5.54 -3.95 19.72
CA PRO A 89 4.52 -3.47 20.66
C PRO A 89 3.32 -4.41 20.80
N PHE A 90 3.47 -5.70 20.50
CA PHE A 90 2.39 -6.69 20.57
C PHE A 90 2.69 -7.70 21.67
N LYS A 91 1.65 -8.15 22.38
CA LYS A 91 1.79 -9.25 23.33
C LYS A 91 2.04 -10.54 22.54
N THR A 92 3.04 -11.31 22.96
CA THR A 92 3.28 -12.66 22.43
C THR A 92 2.37 -13.63 23.18
N ASP A 93 1.41 -14.25 22.50
CA ASP A 93 0.64 -15.32 23.14
C ASP A 93 1.51 -16.56 23.33
N THR A 94 1.23 -17.32 24.40
CA THR A 94 1.93 -18.55 24.81
C THR A 94 1.91 -19.70 23.78
N VAL A 95 1.17 -19.53 22.67
CA VAL A 95 1.04 -20.51 21.58
C VAL A 95 1.81 -20.08 20.31
N GLY A 96 2.70 -19.08 20.40
CA GLY A 96 3.63 -18.73 19.33
C GLY A 96 3.01 -18.06 18.11
N GLY A 97 1.74 -17.65 18.20
CA GLY A 97 1.05 -16.87 17.18
C GLY A 97 0.96 -15.40 17.56
N ILE A 98 1.23 -14.51 16.60
CA ILE A 98 0.83 -13.09 16.68
C ILE A 98 -0.68 -13.07 16.51
N SER A 99 -1.43 -13.03 17.61
CA SER A 99 -2.87 -12.76 17.55
C SER A 99 -3.07 -11.29 17.21
N GLU A 100 -4.06 -10.99 16.37
CA GLU A 100 -4.54 -9.64 16.05
C GLU A 100 -4.99 -8.81 17.28
N GLY A 101 -4.86 -9.34 18.49
CA GLY A 101 -5.74 -8.99 19.60
C GLY A 101 -5.17 -8.11 20.70
N THR A 102 -3.85 -8.05 20.93
CA THR A 102 -3.40 -7.35 22.13
C THR A 102 -2.07 -6.65 21.94
N ILE A 103 -2.17 -5.35 21.71
CA ILE A 103 -1.07 -4.43 21.94
C ILE A 103 -0.55 -4.60 23.36
N ASN A 104 0.75 -4.45 23.53
CA ASN A 104 1.32 -4.34 24.85
C ASN A 104 0.93 -2.98 25.46
N ASP A 105 -0.10 -2.96 26.32
CA ASP A 105 -0.55 -1.75 27.03
C ASP A 105 0.53 -1.14 27.92
N ASP A 106 1.57 -1.92 28.26
CA ASP A 106 2.74 -1.49 29.02
C ASP A 106 3.87 -0.96 28.13
N ASP A 107 3.68 -0.89 26.79
CA ASP A 107 4.66 -0.29 25.89
C ASP A 107 4.78 1.22 26.18
N ILE A 108 5.97 1.64 26.59
CA ILE A 108 6.27 3.00 27.03
C ILE A 108 5.92 4.02 25.94
N LYS A 109 6.25 3.74 24.67
CA LYS A 109 5.99 4.67 23.56
C LYS A 109 4.50 4.83 23.31
N LEU A 110 3.73 3.74 23.42
CA LEU A 110 2.28 3.77 23.29
C LEU A 110 1.59 4.46 24.47
N GLN A 111 2.11 4.30 25.69
CA GLN A 111 1.65 5.05 26.86
C GLN A 111 1.90 6.56 26.69
N GLU A 112 3.08 6.96 26.22
CA GLU A 112 3.40 8.35 25.89
C GLU A 112 2.49 8.91 24.79
N LEU A 113 2.19 8.12 23.75
CA LEU A 113 1.24 8.49 22.72
C LEU A 113 -0.14 8.79 23.32
N ARG A 114 -0.63 7.91 24.19
CA ARG A 114 -1.92 8.04 24.86
C ARG A 114 -1.98 9.27 25.75
N ALA A 115 -0.95 9.47 26.57
CA ALA A 115 -0.85 10.63 27.47
C ALA A 115 -0.80 11.95 26.68
N THR A 116 -0.06 11.96 25.57
CA THR A 116 0.12 13.17 24.76
C THR A 116 -1.13 13.48 23.94
N TRP A 117 -1.72 12.51 23.25
CA TRP A 117 -2.75 12.74 22.23
C TRP A 117 -4.18 12.45 22.67
N GLY A 118 -4.37 11.85 23.85
CA GLY A 118 -5.68 11.48 24.37
C GLY A 118 -6.21 10.17 23.79
N GLU A 119 -7.29 9.68 24.39
CA GLU A 119 -7.83 8.33 24.15
C GLU A 119 -8.30 8.10 22.70
N GLU A 120 -9.01 9.07 22.12
CA GLU A 120 -9.57 8.93 20.78
C GLU A 120 -8.48 8.89 19.71
N SER A 121 -7.53 9.83 19.78
CA SER A 121 -6.37 9.86 18.89
C SER A 121 -5.51 8.61 19.08
N TYR A 122 -5.27 8.19 20.33
CA TYR A 122 -4.56 6.95 20.63
C TYR A 122 -5.17 5.77 19.88
N LYS A 123 -6.48 5.51 20.04
CA LYS A 123 -7.17 4.39 19.36
C LYS A 123 -7.02 4.43 17.84
N ALA A 124 -7.19 5.61 17.24
CA ALA A 124 -7.09 5.77 15.79
C ALA A 124 -5.68 5.53 15.26
N LEU A 125 -4.67 6.09 15.92
CA LEU A 125 -3.26 5.96 15.54
C LEU A 125 -2.77 4.53 15.75
N VAL A 126 -3.10 3.95 16.90
CA VAL A 126 -2.81 2.56 17.23
C VAL A 126 -3.40 1.60 16.20
N LYS A 127 -4.65 1.79 15.78
CA LYS A 127 -5.25 0.97 14.73
C LYS A 127 -4.45 1.04 13.42
N ALA A 128 -3.93 2.23 13.06
CA ALA A 128 -3.07 2.38 11.90
C ALA A 128 -1.74 1.63 12.06
N LEU A 129 -1.13 1.67 13.25
CA LEU A 129 0.09 0.91 13.57
C LEU A 129 -0.12 -0.60 13.46
N VAL A 130 -1.21 -1.11 14.05
CA VAL A 130 -1.57 -2.53 13.99
C VAL A 130 -1.79 -2.98 12.56
N ASN A 131 -2.59 -2.24 11.78
CA ASN A 131 -2.85 -2.58 10.38
C ASN A 131 -1.55 -2.62 9.56
N SER A 132 -0.68 -1.62 9.70
CA SER A 132 0.62 -1.56 9.04
C SER A 132 1.50 -2.77 9.43
N PHE A 133 1.46 -3.18 10.69
CA PHE A 133 2.21 -4.33 11.15
C PHE A 133 1.66 -5.66 10.59
N LEU A 134 0.35 -5.81 10.52
CA LEU A 134 -0.31 -6.98 9.92
C LEU A 134 0.01 -7.09 8.42
N GLU A 135 0.10 -5.97 7.71
CA GLU A 135 0.54 -5.95 6.31
C GLU A 135 1.98 -6.46 6.14
N LEU A 136 2.91 -6.06 7.04
CA LEU A 136 4.27 -6.61 7.06
C LEU A 136 4.27 -8.11 7.35
N LYS A 137 3.41 -8.58 8.27
CA LYS A 137 3.22 -10.02 8.55
C LYS A 137 2.75 -10.79 7.32
N GLU A 138 1.71 -10.29 6.66
CA GLU A 138 1.14 -10.88 5.44
C GLU A 138 2.19 -11.01 4.33
N CYS A 139 3.08 -10.03 4.21
CA CYS A 139 4.16 -10.03 3.22
C CYS A 139 5.40 -10.83 3.63
N GLY A 140 5.43 -11.43 4.83
CA GLY A 140 6.62 -12.11 5.36
C GLY A 140 7.80 -11.18 5.66
N LYS A 141 7.51 -9.92 5.99
CA LYS A 141 8.47 -8.81 6.21
C LYS A 141 8.59 -8.37 7.66
N LEU A 142 8.21 -9.21 8.61
CA LEU A 142 8.37 -8.88 10.04
C LEU A 142 9.83 -8.86 10.49
N SER A 143 10.71 -9.64 9.85
CA SER A 143 12.11 -9.77 10.24
C SER A 143 12.95 -8.57 9.81
N ASP A 144 12.77 -8.11 8.57
CA ASP A 144 13.52 -6.99 7.99
C ASP A 144 12.74 -5.66 8.02
N ARG A 145 11.44 -5.71 8.32
CA ARG A 145 10.52 -4.55 8.33
C ARG A 145 10.49 -3.79 7.01
N THR A 146 10.83 -4.46 5.91
CA THR A 146 10.89 -3.83 4.59
C THR A 146 9.48 -3.54 4.09
N ILE A 147 9.22 -2.29 3.73
CA ILE A 147 7.98 -1.90 3.02
C ILE A 147 8.01 -2.50 1.61
N VAL A 148 6.92 -3.17 1.23
CA VAL A 148 6.82 -3.83 -0.09
C VAL A 148 5.68 -3.21 -0.88
N ALA A 149 5.97 -2.82 -2.12
CA ALA A 149 4.93 -2.43 -3.07
C ALA A 149 4.19 -3.67 -3.58
N GLN A 150 2.85 -3.64 -3.54
CA GLN A 150 1.99 -4.67 -4.11
C GLN A 150 0.89 -4.03 -4.94
N LEU A 151 0.49 -4.71 -6.02
CA LEU A 151 -0.75 -4.37 -6.70
C LEU A 151 -1.91 -4.81 -5.82
N TRP A 152 -2.80 -3.88 -5.52
CA TRP A 152 -3.91 -4.07 -4.60
C TRP A 152 -5.21 -3.79 -5.33
N ASN A 153 -6.18 -4.70 -5.19
CA ASN A 153 -7.54 -4.48 -5.59
C ASN A 153 -8.27 -3.81 -4.40
N PHE A 154 -8.56 -2.53 -4.54
CA PHE A 154 -9.21 -1.71 -3.52
C PHE A 154 -10.73 -1.92 -3.46
N GLU A 155 -11.33 -2.55 -4.48
CA GLU A 155 -12.75 -2.96 -4.40
C GLU A 155 -12.91 -4.22 -3.55
N GLU A 156 -11.99 -5.18 -3.70
CA GLU A 156 -12.00 -6.47 -3.01
C GLU A 156 -11.18 -6.48 -1.71
N ASP A 157 -10.51 -5.38 -1.39
CA ASP A 157 -9.57 -5.20 -0.28
C ASP A 157 -8.56 -6.36 -0.11
N ARG A 158 -7.91 -6.74 -1.22
CA ARG A 158 -6.90 -7.79 -1.24
C ARG A 158 -5.83 -7.53 -2.29
N LYS A 159 -4.76 -8.31 -2.24
CA LYS A 159 -3.77 -8.38 -3.31
C LYS A 159 -4.45 -8.67 -4.66
N ALA A 160 -4.16 -7.84 -5.66
CA ALA A 160 -4.59 -8.07 -7.03
C ALA A 160 -3.82 -9.26 -7.62
N THR A 161 -4.53 -10.11 -8.35
CA THR A 161 -3.91 -11.17 -9.15
C THR A 161 -3.20 -10.56 -10.36
N LEU A 162 -2.28 -11.33 -10.96
CA LEU A 162 -1.64 -10.93 -12.21
C LEU A 162 -2.67 -10.77 -13.34
N SER A 163 -3.68 -11.63 -13.39
CA SER A 163 -4.75 -11.55 -14.39
C SER A 163 -5.56 -10.25 -14.26
N GLU A 164 -6.00 -9.91 -13.05
CA GLU A 164 -6.71 -8.65 -12.78
C GLU A 164 -5.86 -7.42 -13.17
N SER A 165 -4.55 -7.48 -12.86
CA SER A 165 -3.61 -6.40 -13.17
C SER A 165 -3.43 -6.20 -14.68
N VAL A 166 -3.26 -7.30 -15.44
CA VAL A 166 -3.14 -7.28 -16.91
C VAL A 166 -4.44 -6.82 -17.55
N GLU A 167 -5.58 -7.32 -17.08
CA GLU A 167 -6.90 -6.93 -17.58
C GLU A 167 -7.14 -5.43 -17.38
N TYR A 168 -6.80 -4.90 -16.21
CA TYR A 168 -6.91 -3.48 -15.92
C TYR A 168 -6.10 -2.62 -16.91
N VAL A 169 -4.83 -2.97 -17.14
CA VAL A 169 -3.97 -2.29 -18.12
C VAL A 169 -4.56 -2.35 -19.53
N CYS A 170 -5.00 -3.54 -19.97
CA CYS A 170 -5.62 -3.73 -21.28
C CYS A 170 -6.85 -2.84 -21.47
N ASN A 171 -7.72 -2.77 -20.45
CA ASN A 171 -8.92 -1.97 -20.49
C ASN A 171 -8.61 -0.46 -20.48
N LYS A 172 -7.58 -0.04 -19.73
CA LYS A 172 -7.11 1.35 -19.72
C LYS A 172 -6.61 1.78 -21.11
N VAL A 173 -5.80 0.96 -21.76
CA VAL A 173 -5.29 1.22 -23.13
C VAL A 173 -6.44 1.33 -24.13
N LYS A 174 -7.43 0.44 -24.08
CA LYS A 174 -8.63 0.50 -24.94
C LYS A 174 -9.41 1.81 -24.73
N SER A 175 -9.61 2.23 -23.48
CA SER A 175 -10.33 3.47 -23.17
C SER A 175 -9.63 4.71 -23.74
N LEU A 176 -8.32 4.82 -23.52
CA LEU A 176 -7.51 5.94 -24.03
C LEU A 176 -7.49 5.99 -25.56
N SER A 177 -7.43 4.83 -26.20
CA SER A 177 -7.49 4.72 -27.66
C SER A 177 -8.82 5.24 -28.22
N ASN A 178 -9.94 4.85 -27.59
CA ASN A 178 -11.28 5.29 -28.00
C ASN A 178 -11.50 6.79 -27.78
N GLU A 179 -10.95 7.37 -26.71
CA GLU A 179 -10.98 8.81 -26.46
C GLU A 179 -10.23 9.59 -27.54
N ASN A 180 -9.03 9.14 -27.92
CA ASN A 180 -8.23 9.76 -28.99
C ASN A 180 -8.94 9.72 -30.36
N VAL A 181 -9.66 8.63 -30.66
CA VAL A 181 -10.49 8.57 -31.88
C VAL A 181 -11.60 9.62 -31.85
N ARG A 182 -12.30 9.77 -30.72
CA ARG A 182 -13.39 10.73 -30.55
C ARG A 182 -12.93 12.19 -30.62
N THR A 183 -11.80 12.53 -30.00
CA THR A 183 -11.25 13.90 -30.04
C THR A 183 -10.78 14.26 -31.46
N SER A 184 -10.16 13.31 -32.18
CA SER A 184 -9.78 13.47 -33.58
C SER A 184 -10.98 13.69 -34.52
N THR A 185 -12.08 12.95 -34.33
CA THR A 185 -13.30 13.15 -35.13
C THR A 185 -13.98 14.49 -34.83
N ARG A 186 -13.97 14.95 -33.58
CA ARG A 186 -14.54 16.25 -33.18
C ARG A 186 -13.73 17.44 -33.73
N GLY A 187 -12.40 17.33 -33.72
CA GLY A 187 -11.49 18.31 -34.33
C GLY A 187 -11.62 18.42 -35.85
N LYS A 188 -11.90 17.31 -36.54
CA LYS A 188 -12.20 17.31 -37.99
C LYS A 188 -13.53 17.98 -38.34
N ARG A 189 -14.59 17.75 -37.55
CA ARG A 189 -15.90 18.41 -37.78
C ARG A 189 -15.86 19.92 -37.52
N GLY A 190 -15.03 20.39 -36.59
CA GLY A 190 -14.87 21.83 -36.32
C GLY A 190 -14.11 22.62 -37.39
N ARG A 191 -13.28 21.96 -38.22
CA ARG A 191 -12.53 22.62 -39.32
C ARG A 191 -13.30 22.75 -40.63
N CYS A 192 -14.43 22.05 -40.80
CA CYS A 192 -15.20 22.07 -42.03
C CYS A 192 -16.29 23.17 -42.10
N VAL A 193 -16.41 24.03 -41.08
CA VAL A 193 -17.50 25.05 -41.00
C VAL A 193 -16.99 26.48 -41.30
N GLY A 194 -15.82 26.63 -41.91
CA GLY A 194 -15.22 27.94 -42.21
C GLY A 194 -14.63 28.03 -43.61
N ARG A 195 -15.48 27.95 -44.64
CA ARG A 195 -15.19 28.42 -46.01
C ARG A 195 -16.50 28.48 -46.80
N ALA A 196 -17.20 29.60 -46.69
CA ALA A 196 -18.16 30.14 -47.65
C ALA A 196 -18.15 31.66 -47.49
#